data_AF-A0A1H4G314-F1
#
_entry.id   AF-A0A1H4G314-F1
#
_cell.length_a   1.000
_cell.length_b   1.000
_cell.length_c   1.000
_cell.angle_alpha   90.00
_cell.angle_beta   90.00
_cell.angle_gamma   90.00
#
_symmetry.space_group_name_H-M   'P 1'
#
loop_
_entity.id
_entity.type
_entity.pdbx_description
1 polymer ?
#
loop_
_entity_poly.entity_id
_entity_poly.type
_entity_poly.pdbx_seq_one_letter_code
_entity_poly.pdbx_strand_id
1 'polypeptide(L)'
;MRPRVTGAIAVVLAGMAVLGALAGCSSSTPKTAQTISLDGPWASEFQKGFADAKSEWERDVLRDGVVTATEYEQSRAHVRSCLGDAGLTITWNESGGFSLGSKSGSYPDDFFDRADPILQQCESQWAGWIPVLFEQVRRNPEKKDEGTIQVACLKAAGLVDRTYSKQRWSRDNEKGDFPFDAMSGSARRCALDPLSLWLTE
;
A
#
# COMPACT_ATOMS: atom_id res chain seq x y z
N MET A 1 34.26 40.52 69.99
CA MET A 1 35.72 40.34 70.19
C MET A 1 36.31 39.77 68.90
N ARG A 2 37.37 40.39 68.35
CA ARG A 2 38.23 39.86 67.27
C ARG A 2 39.11 38.73 67.85
N PRO A 3 39.56 37.70 67.08
CA PRO A 3 40.43 37.84 65.89
C PRO A 3 40.05 36.90 64.70
N ARG A 4 40.45 37.07 63.41
CA ARG A 4 41.78 37.25 62.76
C ARG A 4 42.67 35.99 62.99
N VAL A 5 43.33 35.31 62.04
CA VAL A 5 44.07 35.66 60.81
C VAL A 5 44.44 34.33 60.06
N THR A 6 44.72 34.39 58.74
CA THR A 6 45.77 33.65 57.95
C THR A 6 45.78 32.11 57.92
N GLY A 7 46.11 31.38 56.84
CA GLY A 7 46.68 31.69 55.53
C GLY A 7 47.35 30.42 54.95
N ALA A 8 47.46 30.37 53.62
CA ALA A 8 48.46 29.66 52.78
C ALA A 8 48.43 28.12 52.48
N ILE A 9 48.26 27.84 51.17
CA ILE A 9 49.15 27.06 50.25
C ILE A 9 49.10 25.50 50.21
N ALA A 10 48.46 25.01 49.13
CA ALA A 10 48.94 24.10 48.05
C ALA A 10 49.01 22.55 48.16
N VAL A 11 48.38 21.95 47.13
CA VAL A 11 48.78 20.81 46.25
C VAL A 11 48.25 19.38 46.50
N VAL A 12 47.26 19.04 45.64
CA VAL A 12 47.05 17.85 44.78
C VAL A 12 47.04 16.44 45.40
N LEU A 13 45.88 15.77 45.36
CA LEU A 13 45.60 14.59 44.50
C LEU A 13 44.23 13.93 44.82
N ALA A 14 43.50 13.65 43.74
CA ALA A 14 42.56 12.55 43.51
C ALA A 14 41.39 12.32 44.51
N GLY A 15 40.16 12.41 44.01
CA GLY A 15 39.01 11.86 44.74
C GLY A 15 37.64 12.24 44.18
N MET A 16 37.18 11.47 43.21
CA MET A 16 35.81 10.95 43.06
C MET A 16 34.60 11.81 43.52
N ALA A 17 33.78 12.12 42.50
CA ALA A 17 32.30 12.12 42.51
C ALA A 17 31.55 13.26 43.22
N VAL A 18 30.62 13.89 42.49
CA VAL A 18 29.15 13.75 42.68
C VAL A 18 28.40 14.98 42.11
N LEU A 19 27.42 14.68 41.23
CA LEU A 19 26.21 15.44 40.84
C LEU A 19 26.35 16.75 40.03
N GLY A 20 26.64 16.61 38.74
CA GLY A 20 26.15 17.54 37.73
C GLY A 20 24.67 17.28 37.45
N ALA A 21 23.78 18.17 37.87
CA ALA A 21 22.40 18.19 37.44
C ALA A 21 22.33 18.70 36.00
N LEU A 22 22.49 17.79 35.03
CA LEU A 22 22.08 18.05 33.65
C LEU A 22 20.58 17.81 33.56
N ALA A 23 19.82 18.90 33.57
CA ALA A 23 18.44 18.90 33.09
C ALA A 23 18.47 18.50 31.60
N GLY A 24 18.37 17.20 31.33
CA GLY A 24 18.17 16.68 29.99
C GLY A 24 16.77 17.03 29.53
N CYS A 25 16.63 18.15 28.82
CA CYS A 25 15.47 18.34 27.95
C CYS A 25 15.51 17.23 26.90
N SER A 26 14.70 16.20 27.07
CA SER A 26 14.32 15.31 25.98
C SER A 26 13.54 16.16 24.97
N SER A 27 14.25 16.78 24.05
CA SER A 27 13.69 17.30 22.82
C SER A 27 13.30 16.11 21.96
N SER A 28 12.14 15.53 22.23
CA SER A 28 11.43 14.69 21.27
C SER A 28 11.00 15.59 20.12
N THR A 29 11.92 15.83 19.19
CA THR A 29 11.62 16.49 17.91
C THR A 29 10.47 15.69 17.29
N PRO A 30 9.30 16.30 17.05
CA PRO A 30 8.23 15.60 16.33
C PRO A 30 8.81 15.16 15.00
N LYS A 31 8.75 13.86 14.70
CA LYS A 31 9.07 13.35 13.35
C LYS A 31 8.07 14.03 12.43
N THR A 32 8.47 15.11 11.78
CA THR A 32 7.64 15.83 10.83
C THR A 32 7.22 14.79 9.79
N ALA A 33 5.91 14.54 9.67
CA ALA A 33 5.41 13.67 8.64
C ALA A 33 5.95 14.19 7.31
N GLN A 34 6.72 13.37 6.61
CA GLN A 34 7.24 13.74 5.31
C GLN A 34 6.03 13.90 4.38
N THR A 35 5.86 15.09 3.82
CA THR A 35 4.83 15.39 2.84
C THR A 35 5.47 15.48 1.46
N ILE A 36 4.79 14.95 0.45
CA ILE A 36 5.18 15.08 -0.96
C ILE A 36 4.14 15.94 -1.70
N SER A 37 4.60 16.74 -2.64
CA SER A 37 3.73 17.49 -3.55
C SER A 37 3.76 16.80 -4.90
N LEU A 38 2.60 16.37 -5.37
CA LEU A 38 2.43 15.66 -6.64
C LEU A 38 1.35 16.36 -7.47
N ASP A 39 1.47 16.24 -8.79
CA ASP A 39 0.50 16.75 -9.75
C ASP A 39 -0.24 15.60 -10.46
N GLY A 40 -1.35 15.92 -11.10
CA GLY A 40 -2.12 14.99 -11.92
C GLY A 40 -3.36 14.39 -11.23
N PRO A 41 -4.18 13.62 -11.98
CA PRO A 41 -5.50 13.19 -11.51
C PRO A 41 -5.48 12.34 -10.23
N TRP A 42 -4.43 11.54 -10.07
CA TRP A 42 -4.26 10.58 -8.96
C TRP A 42 -3.37 11.09 -7.81
N ALA A 43 -2.93 12.35 -7.85
CA ALA A 43 -1.96 12.91 -6.89
C ALA A 43 -2.38 12.72 -5.43
N SER A 44 -3.67 12.94 -5.12
CA SER A 44 -4.21 12.77 -3.77
C SER A 44 -4.06 11.35 -3.21
N GLU A 45 -4.25 10.34 -4.06
CA GLU A 45 -4.16 8.94 -3.68
C GLU A 45 -2.70 8.51 -3.49
N PHE A 46 -1.79 9.00 -4.33
CA PHE A 46 -0.35 8.78 -4.13
C PHE A 46 0.15 9.45 -2.85
N GLN A 47 -0.27 10.69 -2.58
CA GLN A 47 0.06 11.39 -1.33
C GLN A 47 -0.45 10.63 -0.10
N LYS A 48 -1.68 10.11 -0.18
CA LYS A 48 -2.25 9.26 0.88
C LYS A 48 -1.46 7.96 1.05
N GLY A 49 -1.16 7.26 -0.05
CA GLY A 49 -0.38 6.03 -0.02
C GLY A 49 1.01 6.25 0.58
N PHE A 50 1.70 7.32 0.19
CA PHE A 50 2.99 7.72 0.74
C PHE A 50 2.92 7.98 2.26
N ALA A 51 1.87 8.68 2.72
CA ALA A 51 1.69 8.99 4.14
C ALA A 51 1.34 7.75 4.97
N ASP A 52 0.54 6.83 4.41
CA ASP A 52 0.11 5.60 5.07
C ASP A 52 1.15 4.47 5.02
N ALA A 53 2.17 4.61 4.14
CA ALA A 53 3.15 3.58 3.81
C ALA A 53 3.84 2.98 5.04
N LYS A 54 3.88 1.64 5.09
CA LYS A 54 4.41 0.86 6.22
C LYS A 54 5.87 0.48 6.06
N SER A 55 6.42 0.59 4.85
CA SER A 55 7.82 0.33 4.57
C SER A 55 8.51 1.48 3.85
N GLU A 56 9.84 1.50 3.91
CA GLU A 56 10.64 2.44 3.10
C GLU A 56 10.54 2.12 1.62
N TRP A 57 10.44 0.83 1.25
CA TRP A 57 10.19 0.39 -0.11
C TRP A 57 8.93 1.02 -0.69
N GLU A 58 7.79 0.89 0.01
CA GLU A 58 6.53 1.48 -0.43
C GLU A 58 6.62 3.00 -0.53
N ARG A 59 7.23 3.64 0.47
CA ARG A 59 7.41 5.10 0.46
C ARG A 59 8.28 5.56 -0.71
N ASP A 60 9.29 4.80 -1.07
CA ASP A 60 10.20 5.12 -2.15
C ASP A 60 9.54 5.00 -3.53
N VAL A 61 8.75 3.94 -3.76
CA VAL A 61 7.98 3.73 -5.00
C VAL A 61 6.90 4.80 -5.19
N LEU A 62 6.21 5.21 -4.13
CA LEU A 62 5.09 6.16 -4.25
C LEU A 62 5.52 7.63 -4.34
N ARG A 63 6.81 7.92 -4.18
CA ARG A 63 7.34 9.27 -3.97
C ARG A 63 7.19 10.19 -5.16
N ASP A 64 7.22 9.67 -6.38
CA ASP A 64 7.16 10.45 -7.62
C ASP A 64 5.75 10.49 -8.25
N GLY A 65 4.77 9.84 -7.61
CA GLY A 65 3.40 9.80 -8.10
C GLY A 65 3.15 8.84 -9.25
N VAL A 66 4.07 7.92 -9.52
CA VAL A 66 3.93 6.90 -10.58
C VAL A 66 4.35 5.54 -10.03
N VAL A 67 3.53 4.51 -10.25
CA VAL A 67 4.01 3.13 -10.10
C VAL A 67 4.31 2.59 -11.50
N THR A 68 5.56 2.28 -11.78
CA THR A 68 5.94 1.64 -13.03
C THR A 68 5.60 0.15 -13.02
N ALA A 69 5.48 -0.46 -14.20
CA ALA A 69 5.33 -1.91 -14.30
C ALA A 69 6.50 -2.65 -13.64
N THR A 70 7.72 -2.07 -13.69
CA THR A 70 8.90 -2.67 -13.06
C THR A 70 8.79 -2.68 -11.54
N GLU A 71 8.38 -1.58 -10.90
CA GLU A 71 8.21 -1.50 -9.45
C GLU A 71 7.06 -2.37 -8.95
N TYR A 72 5.98 -2.46 -9.74
CA TYR A 72 4.87 -3.36 -9.46
C TYR A 72 5.35 -4.82 -9.48
N GLU A 73 6.06 -5.26 -10.53
CA GLU A 73 6.62 -6.62 -10.59
C GLU A 73 7.65 -6.90 -9.51
N GLN A 74 8.49 -5.93 -9.17
CA GLN A 74 9.45 -6.05 -8.06
C GLN A 74 8.73 -6.24 -6.73
N SER A 75 7.66 -5.48 -6.47
CA SER A 75 6.82 -5.65 -5.27
C SER A 75 6.23 -7.06 -5.20
N ARG A 76 5.71 -7.61 -6.30
CA ARG A 76 5.24 -9.00 -6.37
C ARG A 76 6.37 -10.00 -6.14
N ALA A 77 7.56 -9.74 -6.68
CA ALA A 77 8.72 -10.59 -6.44
C ALA A 77 9.14 -10.61 -4.97
N HIS A 78 9.12 -9.46 -4.29
CA HIS A 78 9.41 -9.36 -2.86
C HIS A 78 8.36 -10.10 -2.01
N VAL A 79 7.07 -9.93 -2.28
CA VAL A 79 6.00 -10.69 -1.60
C VAL A 79 6.18 -12.19 -1.80
N ARG A 80 6.45 -12.62 -3.04
CA ARG A 80 6.71 -14.04 -3.35
C ARG A 80 7.90 -14.60 -2.58
N SER A 81 8.98 -13.84 -2.46
CA SER A 81 10.16 -14.25 -1.70
C SER A 81 9.84 -14.40 -0.21
N CYS A 82 9.20 -13.39 0.38
CA CYS A 82 8.81 -13.38 1.79
C CYS A 82 7.91 -14.57 2.15
N LEU A 83 6.89 -14.84 1.34
CA LEU A 83 6.04 -16.04 1.48
C LEU A 83 6.85 -17.33 1.32
N GLY A 84 7.81 -17.31 0.40
CA GLY A 84 8.70 -18.43 0.13
C GLY A 84 9.53 -18.84 1.35
N ASP A 85 9.99 -17.89 2.15
CA ASP A 85 10.74 -18.13 3.38
C ASP A 85 9.89 -18.84 4.45
N ALA A 86 8.56 -18.64 4.40
CA ALA A 86 7.59 -19.31 5.26
C ALA A 86 7.06 -20.64 4.69
N GLY A 87 7.61 -21.13 3.58
CA GLY A 87 7.14 -22.37 2.94
C GLY A 87 5.86 -22.22 2.11
N LEU A 88 5.45 -20.99 1.80
CA LEU A 88 4.25 -20.70 1.01
C LEU A 88 4.61 -20.38 -0.45
N THR A 89 3.61 -20.47 -1.32
CA THR A 89 3.68 -20.08 -2.73
C THR A 89 2.54 -19.14 -3.08
N ILE A 90 2.76 -18.23 -4.02
CA ILE A 90 1.72 -17.33 -4.54
C ILE A 90 1.79 -17.24 -6.07
N THR A 91 0.61 -17.28 -6.69
CA THR A 91 0.43 -17.11 -8.13
C THR A 91 -0.62 -16.04 -8.38
N TRP A 92 -0.26 -14.99 -9.11
CA TRP A 92 -1.20 -13.96 -9.53
C TRP A 92 -1.84 -14.35 -10.87
N ASN A 93 -3.12 -14.04 -11.02
CA ASN A 93 -3.85 -14.20 -12.27
C ASN A 93 -3.94 -12.87 -13.04
N GLU A 94 -4.33 -12.94 -14.30
CA GLU A 94 -4.43 -11.78 -15.19
C GLU A 94 -5.50 -10.76 -14.78
N SER A 95 -6.42 -11.15 -13.89
CA SER A 95 -7.48 -10.28 -13.35
C SER A 95 -7.08 -9.58 -12.04
N GLY A 96 -5.80 -9.67 -11.64
CA GLY A 96 -5.27 -9.06 -10.42
C GLY A 96 -5.54 -9.85 -9.13
N GLY A 97 -6.26 -10.97 -9.20
CA GLY A 97 -6.41 -11.90 -8.08
C GLY A 97 -5.18 -12.78 -7.91
N PHE A 98 -5.12 -13.53 -6.80
CA PHE A 98 -4.04 -14.49 -6.56
C PHE A 98 -4.56 -15.79 -5.95
N SER A 99 -3.71 -16.81 -5.97
CA SER A 99 -3.89 -18.06 -5.25
C SER A 99 -2.69 -18.31 -4.36
N LEU A 100 -2.96 -18.61 -3.09
CA LEU A 100 -1.97 -18.98 -2.09
C LEU A 100 -1.87 -20.49 -1.99
N GLY A 101 -0.66 -21.01 -1.83
CA GLY A 101 -0.40 -22.44 -1.76
C GLY A 101 0.76 -22.81 -0.84
N SER A 102 0.97 -24.11 -0.68
CA SER A 102 2.02 -24.69 0.16
C SER A 102 3.15 -25.26 -0.70
N LYS A 103 4.42 -24.93 -0.40
CA LYS A 103 5.59 -25.53 -1.09
C LYS A 103 5.68 -27.04 -0.87
N SER A 104 5.16 -27.55 0.25
CA SER A 104 5.14 -28.99 0.53
C SER A 104 4.00 -29.72 -0.18
N GLY A 105 3.04 -28.98 -0.76
CA GLY A 105 1.79 -29.53 -1.31
C GLY A 105 0.79 -30.00 -0.25
N SER A 106 1.09 -29.84 1.03
CA SER A 106 0.19 -30.21 2.14
C SER A 106 -0.71 -29.04 2.55
N TYR A 107 -2.01 -29.32 2.72
CA TYR A 107 -3.05 -28.39 3.14
C TYR A 107 -3.78 -28.95 4.37
N PRO A 108 -3.20 -28.82 5.57
CA PRO A 108 -3.92 -29.10 6.81
C PRO A 108 -5.15 -28.18 6.94
N ASP A 109 -6.14 -28.58 7.74
CA ASP A 109 -7.42 -27.87 7.87
C ASP A 109 -7.26 -26.39 8.26
N ASP A 110 -6.24 -26.07 9.06
CA ASP A 110 -5.92 -24.72 9.52
C ASP A 110 -4.90 -23.98 8.61
N PHE A 111 -4.69 -24.47 7.38
CA PHE A 111 -3.68 -23.91 6.48
C PHE A 111 -3.88 -22.42 6.25
N PHE A 112 -5.07 -22.00 5.84
CA PHE A 112 -5.34 -20.59 5.52
C PHE A 112 -5.30 -19.69 6.76
N ASP A 113 -5.76 -20.18 7.91
CA ASP A 113 -5.71 -19.44 9.18
C ASP A 113 -4.26 -19.11 9.58
N ARG A 114 -3.31 -20.00 9.27
CA ARG A 114 -1.88 -19.75 9.50
C ARG A 114 -1.21 -18.96 8.38
N ALA A 115 -1.65 -19.13 7.14
CA ALA A 115 -1.01 -18.51 5.98
C ALA A 115 -1.43 -17.05 5.79
N ASP A 116 -2.68 -16.69 6.12
CA ASP A 116 -3.22 -15.32 5.99
C ASP A 116 -2.41 -14.25 6.75
N PRO A 117 -2.08 -14.40 8.06
CA PRO A 117 -1.28 -13.39 8.75
C PRO A 117 0.13 -13.24 8.17
N ILE A 118 0.71 -14.30 7.60
CA ILE A 118 2.02 -14.27 6.93
C ILE A 118 1.90 -13.49 5.61
N LEU A 119 0.85 -13.74 4.84
CA LEU A 119 0.54 -12.98 3.63
C LEU A 119 0.38 -11.49 3.94
N GLN A 120 -0.45 -11.14 4.93
CA GLN A 120 -0.66 -9.76 5.35
C GLN A 120 0.65 -9.08 5.78
N GLN A 121 1.51 -9.79 6.51
CA GLN A 121 2.83 -9.28 6.88
C GLN A 121 3.71 -9.01 5.66
N CYS A 122 3.79 -9.96 4.72
CA CYS A 122 4.57 -9.82 3.50
C CYS A 122 4.05 -8.68 2.62
N GLU A 123 2.74 -8.56 2.44
CA GLU A 123 2.12 -7.48 1.66
C GLU A 123 2.29 -6.12 2.33
N SER A 124 2.14 -6.05 3.66
CA SER A 124 2.39 -4.81 4.40
C SER A 124 3.84 -4.34 4.30
N GLN A 125 4.80 -5.25 4.12
CA GLN A 125 6.20 -4.89 3.98
C GLN A 125 6.57 -4.50 2.54
N TRP A 126 5.98 -5.16 1.54
CA TRP A 126 6.51 -5.14 0.18
C TRP A 126 5.54 -4.65 -0.90
N ALA A 127 4.25 -4.48 -0.58
CA ALA A 127 3.24 -4.09 -1.56
C ALA A 127 2.44 -2.87 -1.12
N GLY A 128 1.70 -2.95 0.00
CA GLY A 128 0.86 -1.86 0.49
C GLY A 128 -0.04 -1.26 -0.59
N TRP A 129 0.08 0.05 -0.82
CA TRP A 129 -0.67 0.81 -1.84
C TRP A 129 -0.19 0.60 -3.28
N ILE A 130 0.99 0.00 -3.50
CA ILE A 130 1.59 -0.13 -4.85
C ILE A 130 0.65 -0.88 -5.83
N PRO A 131 0.10 -2.07 -5.50
CA PRO A 131 -0.76 -2.79 -6.44
C PRO A 131 -2.03 -2.02 -6.81
N VAL A 132 -2.69 -1.41 -5.82
CA VAL A 132 -3.95 -0.71 -6.07
C VAL A 132 -3.71 0.53 -6.93
N LEU A 133 -2.67 1.32 -6.67
CA LEU A 133 -2.37 2.51 -7.46
C LEU A 133 -1.95 2.14 -8.89
N PHE A 134 -1.13 1.10 -9.06
CA PHE A 134 -0.76 0.61 -10.39
C PHE A 134 -1.99 0.22 -11.22
N GLU A 135 -2.84 -0.67 -10.69
CA GLU A 135 -3.99 -1.19 -11.43
C GLU A 135 -5.05 -0.10 -11.71
N GLN A 136 -5.31 0.78 -10.74
CA GLN A 136 -6.30 1.86 -10.91
C GLN A 136 -5.84 2.92 -11.93
N VAL A 137 -4.58 3.34 -11.87
CA VAL A 137 -4.03 4.32 -12.83
C VAL A 137 -3.97 3.73 -14.23
N ARG A 138 -3.53 2.48 -14.39
CA ARG A 138 -3.49 1.80 -15.69
C ARG A 138 -4.90 1.67 -16.30
N ARG A 139 -5.90 1.36 -15.48
CA ARG A 139 -7.30 1.20 -15.89
C ARG A 139 -8.00 2.53 -16.22
N ASN A 140 -7.68 3.59 -15.49
CA ASN A 140 -8.34 4.89 -15.59
C ASN A 140 -7.34 6.05 -15.37
N PRO A 141 -6.42 6.30 -16.32
CA PRO A 141 -5.30 7.24 -16.12
C PRO A 141 -5.77 8.68 -15.88
N GLU A 142 -6.88 9.08 -16.50
CA GLU A 142 -7.48 10.41 -16.36
C GLU A 142 -8.45 10.52 -15.18
N LYS A 143 -8.57 9.46 -14.35
CA LYS A 143 -9.47 9.38 -13.20
C LYS A 143 -10.90 9.84 -13.52
N LYS A 144 -11.42 9.38 -14.66
CA LYS A 144 -12.80 9.63 -15.09
C LYS A 144 -13.78 9.02 -14.09
N ASP A 145 -15.00 9.54 -14.05
CA ASP A 145 -16.07 8.99 -13.23
C ASP A 145 -16.31 7.50 -13.52
N GLU A 146 -16.11 6.65 -12.52
CA GLU A 146 -16.12 5.19 -12.63
C GLU A 146 -17.41 4.64 -13.22
N GLY A 147 -18.55 5.12 -12.73
CA GLY A 147 -19.84 4.70 -13.26
C GLY A 147 -20.02 5.08 -14.73
N THR A 148 -19.37 6.15 -15.21
CA THR A 148 -19.46 6.58 -16.61
C THR A 148 -18.74 5.59 -17.52
N ILE A 149 -17.47 5.32 -17.22
CA ILE A 149 -16.63 4.46 -18.07
C ILE A 149 -17.15 3.01 -18.06
N GLN A 150 -17.62 2.53 -16.90
CA GLN A 150 -18.21 1.20 -16.77
C GLN A 150 -19.51 1.05 -17.55
N VAL A 151 -20.46 1.97 -17.39
CA VAL A 151 -21.74 1.92 -18.12
C VAL A 151 -21.51 2.05 -19.62
N ALA A 152 -20.56 2.88 -20.05
CA ALA A 152 -20.22 3.00 -21.47
C ALA A 152 -19.72 1.67 -22.04
N CYS A 153 -18.78 1.01 -21.35
CA CYS A 153 -18.28 -0.30 -21.77
C CYS A 153 -19.37 -1.36 -21.80
N LEU A 154 -20.18 -1.48 -20.74
CA LEU A 154 -21.26 -2.47 -20.66
C LEU A 154 -22.28 -2.30 -21.79
N LYS A 155 -22.60 -1.06 -22.17
CA LYS A 155 -23.47 -0.77 -23.32
C LYS A 155 -22.82 -1.13 -24.64
N ALA A 156 -21.54 -0.79 -24.83
CA ALA A 156 -20.78 -1.13 -26.04
C ALA A 156 -20.67 -2.65 -26.23
N ALA A 157 -20.52 -3.39 -25.14
CA ALA A 157 -20.50 -4.85 -25.12
C ALA A 157 -21.88 -5.52 -25.25
N GLY A 158 -22.97 -4.74 -25.30
CA GLY A 158 -24.34 -5.26 -25.41
C GLY A 158 -24.86 -5.96 -24.15
N LEU A 159 -24.20 -5.79 -23.01
CA LEU A 159 -24.55 -6.45 -21.74
C LEU A 159 -25.72 -5.76 -21.04
N VAL A 160 -25.94 -4.49 -21.32
CA VAL A 160 -27.02 -3.69 -20.73
C VAL A 160 -27.69 -2.83 -21.79
N ASP A 161 -28.96 -2.48 -21.56
CA ASP A 161 -29.71 -1.63 -22.46
C ASP A 161 -29.27 -0.15 -22.43
N ARG A 162 -29.77 0.64 -23.38
CA ARG A 162 -29.42 2.07 -23.53
C ARG A 162 -29.86 2.94 -22.34
N THR A 163 -30.86 2.51 -21.58
CA THR A 163 -31.40 3.21 -20.41
C THR A 163 -30.60 2.93 -19.13
N TYR A 164 -29.72 1.91 -19.13
CA TYR A 164 -28.83 1.62 -18.03
C TYR A 164 -27.99 2.85 -17.66
N SER A 165 -28.02 3.26 -16.39
CA SER A 165 -27.44 4.52 -15.92
C SER A 165 -26.39 4.25 -14.84
N LYS A 166 -25.55 5.25 -14.56
CA LYS A 166 -24.53 5.17 -13.50
C LYS A 166 -25.14 4.90 -12.12
N GLN A 167 -26.32 5.48 -11.85
CA GLN A 167 -27.04 5.26 -10.60
C GLN A 167 -27.56 3.82 -10.51
N ARG A 168 -28.00 3.23 -11.63
CA ARG A 168 -28.35 1.82 -11.66
C ARG A 168 -27.11 0.94 -11.47
N TRP A 169 -26.03 1.24 -12.17
CA TRP A 169 -24.74 0.58 -11.98
C TRP A 169 -24.29 0.61 -10.50
N SER A 170 -24.33 1.75 -9.81
CA SER A 170 -23.97 1.84 -8.38
C SER A 170 -24.83 0.90 -7.53
N ARG A 171 -26.16 0.96 -7.67
CA ARG A 171 -27.08 0.10 -6.91
C ARG A 171 -26.89 -1.39 -7.18
N ASP A 172 -26.64 -1.75 -8.45
CA ASP A 172 -26.44 -3.13 -8.86
C ASP A 172 -25.14 -3.67 -8.25
N ASN A 173 -24.06 -2.87 -8.22
CA ASN A 173 -22.80 -3.23 -7.53
C ASN A 173 -22.97 -3.34 -6.01
N GLU A 174 -23.70 -2.41 -5.38
CA GLU A 174 -23.97 -2.44 -3.94
C GLU A 174 -24.76 -3.70 -3.53
N LYS A 175 -25.65 -4.18 -4.40
CA LYS A 175 -26.47 -5.38 -4.16
C LYS A 175 -25.84 -6.68 -4.65
N GLY A 176 -24.85 -6.60 -5.54
CA GLY A 176 -24.36 -7.75 -6.30
C GLY A 176 -25.43 -8.34 -7.24
N ASP A 177 -26.40 -7.54 -7.67
CA ASP A 177 -27.53 -7.95 -8.50
C ASP A 177 -27.43 -7.28 -9.88
N PHE A 178 -26.88 -8.02 -10.84
CA PHE A 178 -26.56 -7.52 -12.18
C PHE A 178 -27.55 -8.03 -13.22
N PRO A 179 -27.98 -7.20 -14.18
CA PRO A 179 -28.83 -7.65 -15.30
C PRO A 179 -28.04 -8.42 -16.38
N PHE A 180 -26.80 -8.80 -16.11
CA PHE A 180 -25.88 -9.51 -17.00
C PHE A 180 -25.06 -10.53 -16.20
N ASP A 181 -24.47 -11.50 -16.90
CA ASP A 181 -23.50 -12.42 -16.29
C ASP A 181 -22.18 -11.69 -16.00
N ALA A 182 -21.95 -11.37 -14.72
CA ALA A 182 -20.75 -10.69 -14.25
C ALA A 182 -19.46 -11.51 -14.45
N MET A 183 -19.58 -12.83 -14.62
CA MET A 183 -18.45 -13.73 -14.87
C MET A 183 -18.14 -13.87 -16.36
N SER A 184 -19.00 -13.36 -17.24
CA SER A 184 -18.75 -13.38 -18.68
C SER A 184 -17.47 -12.64 -19.04
N GLY A 185 -16.78 -13.10 -20.10
CA GLY A 185 -15.55 -12.48 -20.57
C GLY A 185 -15.71 -10.99 -20.88
N SER A 186 -16.84 -10.60 -21.47
CA SER A 186 -17.16 -9.19 -21.75
C SER A 186 -17.38 -8.37 -20.49
N ALA A 187 -18.09 -8.90 -19.48
CA ALA A 187 -18.28 -8.19 -18.21
C ALA A 187 -16.95 -8.01 -17.48
N ARG A 188 -16.12 -9.05 -17.47
CA ARG A 188 -14.77 -9.00 -16.87
C ARG A 188 -13.86 -8.00 -17.59
N ARG A 189 -13.91 -7.93 -18.93
CA ARG A 189 -13.19 -6.90 -19.69
C ARG A 189 -13.63 -5.50 -19.29
N CYS A 190 -14.94 -5.23 -19.19
CA CYS A 190 -15.40 -3.93 -18.70
C CYS A 190 -14.93 -3.66 -17.28
N ALA A 191 -14.98 -4.65 -16.38
CA ALA A 191 -14.52 -4.48 -15.01
C ALA A 191 -13.03 -4.09 -14.93
N LEU A 192 -12.17 -4.76 -15.70
CA LEU A 192 -10.71 -4.60 -15.64
C LEU A 192 -10.17 -3.48 -16.54
N ASP A 193 -10.79 -3.26 -17.69
CA ASP A 193 -10.32 -2.34 -18.73
C ASP A 193 -11.50 -1.71 -19.50
N PRO A 194 -12.34 -0.89 -18.84
CA PRO A 194 -13.53 -0.28 -19.44
C PRO A 194 -13.21 0.74 -20.54
N LEU A 195 -11.94 1.14 -20.65
CA LEU A 195 -11.44 2.08 -21.65
C LEU A 195 -10.67 1.37 -22.78
N SER A 196 -10.54 0.03 -22.72
CA SER A 196 -9.83 -0.79 -23.72
C SER A 196 -8.40 -0.33 -23.98
N LEU A 197 -7.66 -0.05 -22.90
CA LEU A 197 -6.30 0.48 -22.92
C LEU A 197 -5.23 -0.62 -22.99
N TRP A 198 -5.51 -1.84 -22.52
CA TRP A 198 -4.47 -2.86 -22.34
C TRP A 198 -4.92 -4.33 -22.43
N LEU A 199 -6.20 -4.66 -22.28
CA LEU A 199 -6.70 -6.00 -22.60
C LEU A 199 -6.91 -6.10 -24.11
N THR A 200 -6.08 -6.90 -24.79
CA THR A 200 -6.26 -7.24 -26.21
C THR A 200 -7.22 -8.43 -26.36
N GLU A 201 -8.00 -8.46 -27.45
CA GLU A 201 -8.92 -9.56 -27.77
C GLU A 201 -8.24 -10.88 -28.15
#